data_AF-A0A7K3GBU8-F1
#
_entry.id   AF-A0A7K3GBU8-F1
#
_cell.length_a   1.000
_cell.length_b   1.000
_cell.length_c   1.000
_cell.angle_alpha   90.00
_cell.angle_beta   90.00
_cell.angle_gamma   90.00
#
_symmetry.space_group_name_H-M   'P 1'
#
loop_
_entity.id
_entity.type
_entity.pdbx_description
1 polymer ?
#
loop_
_entity_poly.entity_id
_entity_poly.type
_entity_poly.pdbx_seq_one_letter_code
_entity_poly.pdbx_strand_id
1 'polypeptide(L)' 'MVLLLPDGEPSSRRRASARAHAAMLPLGRALVRAGRSEGLVAHVVRYRTRGWNGTDAGLAADAAWAVAEAVRRY' A
#
# COMPACT_ATOMS: atom_id res chain seq x y z
N MET A 1 -9.29 4.16 -9.38
CA MET A 1 -8.46 4.27 -8.15
C MET A 1 -7.36 3.22 -8.20
N VAL A 2 -6.15 3.53 -7.72
CA VAL A 2 -5.02 2.59 -7.61
C VAL A 2 -4.54 2.51 -6.16
N LEU A 3 -4.24 1.29 -5.71
CA LEU A 3 -3.62 1.03 -4.42
C LEU A 3 -2.17 0.54 -4.64
N LEU A 4 -1.22 1.23 -4.04
CA LEU A 4 0.21 0.88 -4.11
C LEU A 4 0.63 0.17 -2.84
N LEU A 5 1.24 -1.00 -3.01
CA LEU A 5 1.71 -1.88 -1.95
C LEU A 5 3.23 -1.73 -1.84
N PRO A 6 3.75 -1.14 -0.75
CA PRO A 6 5.19 -1.10 -0.52
C PRO A 6 5.80 -2.50 -0.39
N ASP A 7 7.12 -2.59 -0.52
CA ASP A 7 7.83 -3.85 -0.32
C ASP A 7 7.75 -4.35 1.14
N GLY A 8 7.90 -5.66 1.32
CA GLY A 8 7.83 -6.37 2.59
C GLY A 8 8.88 -7.47 2.71
N GLU A 9 8.97 -8.09 3.88
CA GLU A 9 9.86 -9.22 4.16
C GLU A 9 9.03 -10.51 4.30
N PRO A 10 9.53 -11.69 3.89
CA PRO A 10 8.82 -12.95 4.10
C PRO A 10 8.50 -13.22 5.57
N SER A 11 9.42 -12.88 6.48
CA SER A 11 9.26 -13.04 7.93
C SER A 11 9.92 -11.89 8.67
N SER A 12 9.10 -11.07 9.35
CA SER A 12 9.55 -9.98 10.20
C SER A 12 8.42 -9.41 11.06
N ARG A 13 8.64 -9.33 12.37
CA ARG A 13 7.71 -8.65 13.29
C ARG A 13 8.09 -7.18 13.54
N ARG A 14 9.12 -6.67 12.86
CA ARG A 14 9.52 -5.28 12.99
C ARG A 14 8.49 -4.36 12.33
N ARG A 15 8.49 -3.10 12.77
CA ARG A 15 7.65 -2.04 12.20
C ARG A 15 7.86 -1.90 10.70
N ALA A 16 6.80 -1.55 9.99
CA ALA A 16 6.86 -1.21 8.57
C ALA A 16 7.91 -0.14 8.26
N SER A 17 8.62 -0.33 7.15
CA SER A 17 9.68 0.58 6.70
C SER A 17 9.10 1.87 6.15
N ALA A 18 9.39 3.00 6.79
CA ALA A 18 9.03 4.31 6.26
C ALA A 18 9.70 4.57 4.90
N ARG A 19 10.90 4.03 4.68
CA ARG A 19 11.63 4.14 3.40
C ARG A 19 10.91 3.38 2.28
N ALA A 20 10.43 2.17 2.56
CA ALA A 20 9.69 1.37 1.57
C ALA A 20 8.40 2.09 1.15
N HIS A 21 7.68 2.67 2.11
CA HIS A 21 6.51 3.49 1.81
C HIS A 21 6.87 4.75 0.99
N ALA A 22 7.90 5.48 1.40
CA ALA A 22 8.33 6.70 0.70
C ALA A 22 8.79 6.43 -0.74
N ALA A 23 9.40 5.27 -0.99
CA ALA A 23 9.83 4.85 -2.33
C ALA A 23 8.66 4.71 -3.33
N MET A 24 7.43 4.52 -2.85
CA MET A 24 6.23 4.42 -3.69
C MET A 24 5.61 5.78 -4.04
N LEU A 25 5.98 6.86 -3.34
CA LEU A 25 5.39 8.19 -3.56
C LEU A 25 5.65 8.74 -4.98
N PRO A 26 6.86 8.60 -5.58
CA PRO A 26 7.08 9.05 -6.96
C PRO A 26 6.19 8.31 -7.96
N LEU A 27 6.02 6.98 -7.81
CA LEU A 27 5.14 6.17 -8.65
C LEU A 27 3.68 6.61 -8.51
N GLY A 28 3.19 6.81 -7.29
CA GLY A 28 1.82 7.30 -7.05
C GLY A 28 1.57 8.66 -7.70
N ARG A 29 2.52 9.58 -7.59
CA ARG A 29 2.43 10.90 -8.25
C ARG A 29 2.45 10.78 -9.77
N ALA A 30 3.24 9.86 -10.33
CA ALA A 30 3.28 9.60 -11.77
C ALA A 30 1.94 9.08 -12.29
N LEU A 31 1.33 8.12 -11.60
CA LEU A 31 0.04 7.55 -11.96
C LEU A 31 -1.08 8.60 -11.92
N VAL A 32 -1.19 9.35 -10.82
CA VAL A 32 -2.22 10.41 -10.69
C VAL A 32 -2.07 11.46 -11.80
N ARG A 33 -0.84 11.82 -12.17
CA ARG A 33 -0.60 12.77 -13.26
C ARG A 33 -1.03 12.21 -14.60
N ALA A 34 -0.71 10.95 -14.89
CA ALA A 34 -1.07 10.30 -16.14
C ALA A 34 -2.58 10.11 -16.29
N GLY A 35 -3.27 9.70 -15.22
CA GLY A 35 -4.73 9.49 -15.21
C GLY A 35 -5.55 10.72 -14.79
N ARG A 36 -4.99 11.93 -14.86
CA ARG A 36 -5.67 13.15 -14.37
C ARG A 36 -7.01 13.40 -15.08
N SER A 37 -7.06 13.18 -16.39
CA SER A 37 -8.29 13.32 -17.19
C SER A 37 -9.36 12.29 -16.84
N GLU A 38 -8.96 11.18 -16.24
CA GLU A 38 -9.84 10.06 -15.84
C GLU A 38 -10.22 10.13 -14.35
N GLY A 39 -9.80 11.19 -13.62
CA GLY A 39 -10.04 11.30 -12.18
C GLY A 39 -9.27 10.26 -11.36
N LEU A 40 -8.13 9.78 -11.84
CA LEU A 40 -7.37 8.73 -11.18
C LEU A 40 -6.79 9.20 -9.84
N VAL A 41 -7.15 8.49 -8.76
CA VAL A 41 -6.56 8.66 -7.42
C VAL A 41 -5.66 7.47 -7.09
N ALA A 42 -4.51 7.75 -6.46
CA ALA A 42 -3.60 6.73 -5.94
C ALA A 42 -3.45 6.83 -4.42
N HIS A 43 -3.51 5.68 -3.75
CA HIS A 43 -3.28 5.54 -2.30
C HIS A 43 -2.09 4.61 -2.06
N VAL A 44 -1.17 4.98 -1.17
CA VAL A 44 -0.05 4.11 -0.76
C VAL A 44 -0.38 3.48 0.58
N VAL A 45 -0.39 2.15 0.66
CA VAL A 45 -0.67 1.44 1.91
C VAL A 45 0.44 1.70 2.92
N ARG A 46 0.05 1.87 4.18
CA ARG A 46 0.97 1.93 5.31
C ARG A 46 0.78 0.70 6.17
N TYR A 47 1.66 -0.28 6.00
CA TYR A 47 1.62 -1.50 6.79
C TYR A 47 1.89 -1.23 8.27
N ARG A 48 1.36 -2.10 9.13
CA ARG A 48 1.62 -2.09 10.58
C ARG A 48 2.96 -2.74 10.89
N THR A 49 3.23 -3.89 10.28
CA THR A 49 4.50 -4.62 10.34
C THR A 49 5.07 -4.77 8.93
N ARG A 50 6.33 -5.18 8.81
CA ARG A 50 6.93 -5.39 7.48
C ARG A 50 6.94 -6.84 7.02
N GLY A 51 6.49 -7.79 7.84
CA GLY A 51 6.58 -9.22 7.53
C GLY A 51 5.25 -9.81 7.07
N TRP A 52 5.31 -10.68 6.06
CA TRP A 52 4.20 -11.56 5.70
C TRP A 52 3.87 -12.51 6.86
N ASN A 53 4.90 -13.11 7.47
CA ASN A 53 4.80 -13.94 8.69
C ASN A 53 3.93 -15.20 8.52
N GLY A 54 4.03 -15.87 7.36
CA GLY A 54 3.34 -17.13 7.09
C GLY A 54 1.82 -17.00 7.18
N THR A 55 1.19 -17.78 8.06
CA THR A 55 -0.26 -17.80 8.26
C THR A 55 -0.81 -16.53 8.91
N ASP A 56 0.03 -15.76 9.62
CA ASP A 56 -0.38 -14.47 10.19
C ASP A 56 -0.76 -13.48 9.07
N ALA A 57 -0.14 -13.63 7.89
CA ALA A 57 -0.43 -12.90 6.66
C ALA A 57 -0.63 -11.39 6.86
N GLY A 58 0.17 -10.77 7.73
CA GLY A 58 -0.08 -9.42 8.24
C GLY A 58 -0.13 -8.35 7.14
N LEU A 59 0.71 -8.49 6.11
CA LEU A 59 0.71 -7.61 4.94
C LEU A 59 -0.57 -7.78 4.10
N ALA A 60 -1.08 -9.01 3.94
CA ALA A 60 -2.34 -9.24 3.23
C ALA A 60 -3.54 -8.69 3.99
N ALA A 61 -3.57 -8.85 5.31
CA ALA A 61 -4.63 -8.29 6.15
C ALA A 61 -4.69 -6.75 6.01
N ASP A 62 -3.53 -6.08 6.04
CA ASP A 62 -3.45 -4.63 5.85
C ASP A 62 -3.85 -4.20 4.43
N ALA A 63 -3.45 -4.95 3.41
CA ALA A 63 -3.84 -4.67 2.02
C ALA A 63 -5.35 -4.86 1.81
N ALA A 64 -5.93 -5.94 2.32
CA ALA A 64 -7.36 -6.22 2.24
C ALA A 64 -8.19 -5.13 2.95
N TRP A 65 -7.76 -4.73 4.15
CA TRP A 65 -8.38 -3.61 4.86
C TRP A 65 -8.30 -2.31 4.06
N ALA A 66 -7.14 -2.00 3.46
CA ALA A 66 -6.98 -0.79 2.67
C ALA A 66 -7.87 -0.78 1.42
N VAL A 67 -8.05 -1.92 0.75
CA VAL A 67 -9.00 -2.04 -0.37
C VAL A 67 -10.43 -1.81 0.11
N ALA A 68 -10.86 -2.47 1.18
CA ALA A 68 -12.20 -2.31 1.72
C ALA A 68 -12.49 -0.86 2.11
N GLU A 69 -11.53 -0.20 2.76
CA GLU A 69 -11.66 1.20 3.14
C GLU A 69 -11.69 2.14 1.93
N ALA A 70 -10.96 1.81 0.88
CA ALA A 70 -10.95 2.59 -0.33
C ALA A 70 -12.29 2.46 -1.09
N VAL A 71 -12.85 1.26 -1.21
CA VAL A 71 -14.21 1.03 -1.73
C VAL A 71 -15.27 1.75 -0.89
N ARG A 72 -15.08 1.86 0.43
CA ARG A 72 -16.02 2.60 1.29
C ARG A 72 -16.02 4.12 1.03
N ARG A 73 -14.92 4.67 0.50
CA ARG A 73 -14.72 6.13 0.32
C ARG A 73 -15.09 6.65 -1.06
N TYR A 74 -15.21 5.78 -2.06
CA TYR A 74 -15.43 6.13 -3.47
C TYR A 74 -16.58 5.31 -4.04
#